data_AF-A0A7S4S4C6-F1
#
_entry.id   AF-A0A7S4S4C6-F1
#
_cell.length_a   1.000
_cell.length_b   1.000
_cell.length_c   1.000
_cell.angle_alpha   90.00
_cell.angle_beta   90.00
_cell.angle_gamma   90.00
#
_symmetry.space_group_name_H-M   'P 1'
#
loop_
_entity.id
_entity.type
_entity.pdbx_description
1 polymer ?
#
loop_
_entity_poly.entity_id
_entity_poly.type
_entity_poly.pdbx_seq_one_letter_code
_entity_poly.pdbx_strand_id
1 'polypeptide(L)'
;SGYRQALKLHEVQRIPTVGAHGVVHFCHAMGGAGAAEQHYLALPNYYGVDTVVLRWEEHRGDGTSSWSLFCKFYELQRLPSDGAGSVHAFKVDSRQLLGIAEFNVGVASLYALQGSHPDERFVPWQRVQAPGVGAMTTLRVDTRQPLIAASYVTKHTGWRTRSKGAGARRDERRVCGALCSAHGGRAWRRQCERRRAPLRLPLQRQG
;
A
#
# COMPACT_ATOMS: atom_id res chain seq x y z
N SER A 1 23.03 43.91 14.27
CA SER A 1 21.60 43.65 14.02
C SER A 1 21.47 42.35 13.25
N GLY A 2 20.87 41.33 13.85
CA GLY A 2 20.73 40.01 13.24
C GLY A 2 19.49 39.95 12.35
N TYR A 3 19.66 39.82 11.04
CA TYR A 3 18.57 39.56 10.12
C TYR A 3 17.96 38.19 10.43
N ARG A 4 16.79 38.15 11.04
CA ARG A 4 15.90 36.97 10.99
C ARG A 4 15.37 36.90 9.56
N GLN A 5 15.97 36.07 8.72
CA GLN A 5 15.34 35.72 7.44
C GLN A 5 14.04 35.00 7.76
N ALA A 6 12.91 35.64 7.42
CA ALA A 6 11.61 35.01 7.50
C ALA A 6 11.51 33.96 6.39
N LEU A 7 11.08 32.74 6.75
CA LEU A 7 10.73 31.70 5.79
C LEU A 7 9.63 32.24 4.86
N LYS A 8 9.93 32.34 3.55
CA LYS A 8 8.94 32.69 2.53
C LYS A 8 8.55 31.43 1.77
N LEU A 9 7.25 31.16 1.74
CA LEU A 9 6.69 30.07 0.95
C LEU A 9 6.19 30.64 -0.38
N HIS A 10 6.51 29.94 -1.47
CA HIS A 10 6.04 30.27 -2.81
C HIS A 10 5.27 29.06 -3.35
N GLU A 11 4.10 29.30 -3.93
CA GLU A 11 3.34 28.25 -4.59
C GLU A 11 4.06 27.85 -5.89
N VAL A 12 4.41 26.56 -6.02
CA VAL A 12 5.10 26.03 -7.21
C VAL A 12 4.16 25.24 -8.14
N GLN A 13 3.09 24.65 -7.58
CA GLN A 13 2.15 23.81 -8.32
C GLN A 13 0.85 23.64 -7.52
N ARG A 14 -0.28 23.56 -8.22
CA ARG A 14 -1.56 23.09 -7.67
C ARG A 14 -1.86 21.69 -8.19
N ILE A 15 -2.17 20.77 -7.28
CA ILE A 15 -2.56 19.40 -7.59
C ILE A 15 -4.05 19.24 -7.23
N PRO A 16 -4.94 18.97 -8.20
CA PRO A 16 -6.35 18.78 -7.90
C PRO A 16 -6.57 17.48 -7.13
N THR A 17 -7.35 17.57 -6.06
CA THR A 17 -7.76 16.41 -5.24
C THR A 17 -9.24 16.54 -4.86
N VAL A 18 -9.88 15.42 -4.54
CA VAL A 18 -11.29 15.37 -4.14
C VAL A 18 -11.39 14.84 -2.72
N GLY A 19 -11.39 15.77 -1.76
CA GLY A 19 -11.36 15.43 -0.33
C GLY A 19 -10.07 14.71 0.06
N ALA A 20 -8.89 15.29 -0.22
CA ALA A 20 -7.66 14.68 0.28
C ALA A 20 -7.57 14.80 1.81
N HIS A 21 -7.48 13.66 2.49
CA HIS A 21 -7.30 13.57 3.94
C HIS A 21 -5.84 13.32 4.36
N GLY A 22 -4.91 13.30 3.41
CA GLY A 22 -3.49 13.11 3.69
C GLY A 22 -2.63 13.22 2.45
N VAL A 23 -1.33 13.07 2.65
CA VAL A 23 -0.32 12.96 1.59
C VAL A 23 0.82 12.13 2.17
N VAL A 24 1.45 11.30 1.34
CA VAL A 24 2.71 10.65 1.71
C VAL A 24 3.77 10.97 0.68
N HIS A 25 4.91 11.44 1.17
CA HIS A 25 6.15 11.51 0.42
C HIS A 25 6.94 10.23 0.66
N PHE A 26 7.53 9.69 -0.40
CA PHE A 26 8.51 8.61 -0.28
C PHE A 26 9.51 8.68 -1.41
N CYS A 27 10.62 7.98 -1.18
CA CYS A 27 11.69 7.91 -2.12
C CYS A 27 12.04 6.47 -2.50
N HIS A 28 12.43 6.28 -3.77
CA HIS A 28 12.89 5.00 -4.29
C HIS A 28 14.23 5.16 -4.99
N ALA A 29 15.22 4.37 -4.58
CA ALA A 29 16.53 4.35 -5.21
C ALA A 29 16.47 3.54 -6.50
N MET A 30 16.98 4.12 -7.58
CA MET A 30 16.91 3.56 -8.93
C MET A 30 18.09 2.62 -9.24
N GLY A 31 18.13 1.42 -8.66
CA GLY A 31 19.17 0.43 -8.96
C GLY A 31 20.26 0.31 -7.88
N GLY A 32 21.51 0.07 -8.31
CA GLY A 32 22.65 -0.22 -7.42
C GLY A 32 23.17 0.99 -6.63
N ALA A 33 24.19 0.75 -5.79
CA ALA A 33 24.79 1.78 -4.95
C ALA A 33 25.28 2.99 -5.78
N GLY A 34 24.71 4.18 -5.51
CA GLY A 34 25.04 5.44 -6.20
C GLY A 34 23.97 5.96 -7.16
N ALA A 35 22.85 5.25 -7.35
CA ALA A 35 21.77 5.71 -8.20
C ALA A 35 21.01 6.92 -7.62
N ALA A 36 20.55 7.81 -8.51
CA ALA A 36 19.69 8.92 -8.14
C ALA A 36 18.39 8.42 -7.50
N GLU A 37 17.99 9.09 -6.42
CA GLU A 37 16.76 8.80 -5.71
C GLU A 37 15.59 9.49 -6.41
N GLN A 38 14.52 8.75 -6.70
CA GLN A 38 13.30 9.30 -7.26
C GLN A 38 12.33 9.65 -6.14
N HIS A 39 11.70 10.82 -6.25
CA HIS A 39 10.78 11.34 -5.26
C HIS A 39 9.34 11.20 -5.75
N TYR A 40 8.47 10.68 -4.88
CA TYR A 40 7.07 10.47 -5.19
C TYR A 40 6.18 11.09 -4.12
N LEU A 41 5.00 11.53 -4.55
CA LEU A 41 3.88 11.85 -3.68
C LEU A 41 2.73 10.89 -3.99
N ALA A 42 2.04 10.42 -2.96
CA ALA A 42 0.72 9.81 -3.14
C ALA A 42 -0.33 10.61 -2.36
N LEU A 43 -1.46 10.86 -3.02
CA LEU A 43 -2.57 11.67 -2.51
C LEU A 43 -3.86 10.85 -2.63
N PRO A 44 -4.50 10.46 -1.52
CA PRO A 44 -5.77 9.77 -1.55
C PRO A 44 -6.90 10.75 -1.84
N ASN A 45 -7.80 10.42 -2.77
CA ASN A 45 -9.04 11.16 -2.96
C ASN A 45 -10.17 10.44 -2.20
N TYR A 46 -10.51 10.91 -1.00
CA TYR A 46 -11.50 10.25 -0.15
C TYR A 46 -12.90 10.22 -0.77
N TYR A 47 -13.33 11.33 -1.38
CA TYR A 47 -14.60 11.40 -2.11
C TYR A 47 -14.44 11.10 -3.60
N GLY A 48 -13.23 10.72 -4.02
CA GLY A 48 -12.96 10.23 -5.37
C GLY A 48 -13.03 8.71 -5.47
N VAL A 49 -12.56 8.19 -6.59
CA VAL A 49 -12.48 6.74 -6.88
C VAL A 49 -11.03 6.27 -7.01
N ASP A 50 -10.08 7.11 -6.59
CA ASP A 50 -8.65 6.86 -6.79
C ASP A 50 -7.74 7.48 -5.73
N THR A 51 -6.49 7.03 -5.77
CA THR A 51 -5.33 7.65 -5.13
C THR A 51 -4.37 8.04 -6.25
N VAL A 52 -4.01 9.31 -6.30
CA VAL A 52 -3.10 9.85 -7.32
C VAL A 52 -1.67 9.65 -6.84
N VAL A 53 -0.82 9.08 -7.69
CA VAL A 53 0.61 8.98 -7.46
C VAL A 53 1.33 9.90 -8.44
N LEU A 54 2.19 10.75 -7.89
CA LEU A 54 2.97 11.71 -8.64
C LEU A 54 4.46 11.42 -8.48
N ARG A 55 5.23 11.71 -9.52
CA ARG A 55 6.69 11.67 -9.53
C ARG A 55 7.25 13.08 -9.69
N TRP A 56 8.29 13.41 -8.95
CA TRP A 56 9.06 14.63 -9.16
C TRP A 56 9.96 14.49 -10.39
N GLU A 57 9.88 15.43 -11.32
CA GLU A 57 10.79 15.48 -12.47
C GLU A 57 11.47 16.84 -12.57
N GLU A 58 12.77 16.79 -12.83
CA GLU A 58 13.57 17.95 -13.19
C GLU A 58 13.69 18.02 -14.71
N HIS A 59 13.12 19.07 -15.32
CA HIS A 59 13.38 19.33 -16.73
C HIS A 59 14.54 20.31 -16.86
N ARG A 60 15.60 19.84 -17.53
CA ARG A 60 16.59 20.73 -18.14
C ARG A 60 16.01 21.18 -19.48
N GLY A 61 15.88 22.49 -19.67
CA GLY A 61 15.48 23.05 -20.96
C GLY A 61 16.37 22.56 -22.10
N ASP A 62 15.89 22.71 -23.33
CA ASP A 62 16.52 22.27 -24.59
C ASP A 62 17.85 22.96 -24.97
N GLY A 63 18.47 23.66 -24.02
CA GLY A 63 19.72 24.40 -24.22
C GLY A 63 19.59 25.69 -25.02
N THR A 64 18.39 26.07 -25.49
CA THR A 64 18.20 27.28 -26.30
C THR A 64 17.70 28.49 -25.51
N SER A 65 17.23 28.28 -24.27
CA SER A 65 16.89 29.36 -23.34
C SER A 65 17.76 29.29 -22.09
N SER A 66 18.45 30.39 -21.78
CA SER A 66 19.42 30.47 -20.66
C SER A 66 18.78 30.38 -19.27
N TRP A 67 17.46 30.23 -19.15
CA TRP A 67 16.76 30.12 -17.87
C TRP A 67 15.46 29.34 -18.02
N SER A 68 15.45 28.07 -17.62
CA SER A 68 14.40 27.50 -16.75
C SER A 68 14.65 26.00 -16.53
N LEU A 69 15.46 25.69 -15.51
CA LEU A 69 15.22 24.46 -14.75
C LEU A 69 13.85 24.65 -14.11
N PHE A 70 12.85 23.92 -14.58
CA PHE A 70 11.56 23.83 -13.91
C PHE A 70 11.39 22.42 -13.38
N CYS A 71 11.03 22.34 -12.11
CA CYS A 71 10.82 21.08 -11.43
C CYS A 71 9.37 21.04 -10.99
N LYS A 72 8.67 19.96 -11.33
CA LYS A 72 7.26 19.79 -10.95
C LYS A 72 6.92 18.32 -10.78
N PHE A 73 5.80 18.08 -10.10
CA PHE A 73 5.21 16.77 -9.99
C PHE A 73 4.41 16.43 -11.24
N TYR A 74 4.65 15.24 -11.79
CA TYR A 74 3.90 14.64 -12.88
C TYR A 74 3.08 13.47 -12.38
N GLU A 75 1.88 13.29 -12.94
CA GLU A 75 1.05 12.13 -12.62
C GLU A 75 1.69 10.87 -13.21
N LEU A 76 2.12 9.98 -12.32
CA LEU A 76 2.64 8.68 -12.69
C LEU A 76 1.49 7.72 -12.96
N GLN A 77 0.51 7.68 -12.05
CA GLN A 77 -0.57 6.71 -12.08
C GLN A 77 -1.72 7.13 -11.15
N ARG A 78 -2.94 6.70 -11.48
CA ARG A 78 -4.09 6.64 -10.57
C ARG A 78 -4.34 5.21 -10.13
N LEU A 79 -4.38 5.01 -8.82
CA LEU A 79 -4.65 3.71 -8.20
C LEU A 79 -6.12 3.66 -7.77
N PRO A 80 -6.92 2.69 -8.25
CA PRO A 80 -8.31 2.56 -7.83
C PRO A 80 -8.43 2.41 -6.32
N SER A 81 -9.29 3.21 -5.69
CA SER A 81 -9.54 3.14 -4.25
C SER A 81 -10.88 3.76 -3.89
N ASP A 82 -11.62 3.16 -2.94
CA ASP A 82 -12.92 3.66 -2.50
C ASP A 82 -12.88 4.15 -1.04
N GLY A 83 -13.18 5.43 -0.83
CA GLY A 83 -13.11 6.05 0.50
C GLY A 83 -11.68 6.08 1.03
N ALA A 84 -10.71 6.47 0.21
CA ALA A 84 -9.29 6.48 0.58
C ALA A 84 -9.01 7.45 1.73
N GLY A 85 -8.97 6.94 2.97
CA GLY A 85 -8.82 7.74 4.18
C GLY A 85 -7.37 8.08 4.51
N SER A 86 -6.43 7.22 4.08
CA SER A 86 -5.00 7.45 4.26
C SER A 86 -4.19 6.68 3.23
N VAL A 87 -2.97 7.15 3.02
CA VAL A 87 -1.92 6.49 2.24
C VAL A 87 -0.68 6.35 3.10
N HIS A 88 0.04 5.23 2.97
CA HIS A 88 1.28 4.99 3.71
C HIS A 88 2.29 4.26 2.85
N ALA A 89 3.49 4.80 2.74
CA ALA A 89 4.58 4.21 1.99
C ALA A 89 5.55 3.50 2.95
N PHE A 90 5.96 2.28 2.59
CA PHE A 90 6.89 1.48 3.40
C PHE A 90 7.62 0.46 2.53
N LYS A 91 8.68 -0.15 3.07
CA LYS A 91 9.44 -1.18 2.36
C LYS A 91 9.26 -2.55 3.03
N VAL A 92 9.18 -3.62 2.26
CA VAL A 92 9.26 -5.01 2.75
C VAL A 92 10.19 -5.77 1.80
N ASP A 93 11.22 -6.41 2.33
CA ASP A 93 12.20 -7.19 1.55
C ASP A 93 12.72 -6.42 0.31
N SER A 94 13.14 -5.17 0.52
CA SER A 94 13.60 -4.22 -0.51
C SER A 94 12.55 -3.75 -1.53
N ARG A 95 11.32 -4.23 -1.46
CA ARG A 95 10.21 -3.75 -2.30
C ARG A 95 9.60 -2.50 -1.71
N GLN A 96 9.48 -1.45 -2.50
CA GLN A 96 8.70 -0.27 -2.12
C GLN A 96 7.21 -0.59 -2.27
N LEU A 97 6.46 -0.38 -1.19
CA LEU A 97 5.04 -0.60 -1.12
C LEU A 97 4.32 0.72 -0.82
N LEU A 98 3.10 0.82 -1.33
CA LEU A 98 2.14 1.86 -1.03
C LEU A 98 0.85 1.21 -0.55
N GLY A 99 0.50 1.46 0.70
CA GLY A 99 -0.78 1.06 1.27
C GLY A 99 -1.80 2.18 1.15
N ILE A 100 -3.03 1.82 0.76
CA ILE A 100 -4.20 2.69 0.76
C ILE A 100 -5.23 2.13 1.74
N ALA A 101 -5.70 2.96 2.68
CA ALA A 101 -6.78 2.62 3.59
C ALA A 101 -8.12 2.97 2.92
N GLU A 102 -8.83 1.96 2.45
CA GLU A 102 -10.13 2.12 1.79
C GLU A 102 -11.27 1.94 2.81
N PHE A 103 -11.77 3.06 3.31
CA PHE A 103 -12.76 3.10 4.40
C PHE A 103 -14.09 2.48 4.00
N ASN A 104 -14.62 2.85 2.82
CA ASN A 104 -15.95 2.45 2.36
C ASN A 104 -16.10 0.93 2.18
N VAL A 105 -15.02 0.29 1.73
CA VAL A 105 -14.95 -1.17 1.51
C VAL A 105 -14.29 -1.92 2.66
N GLY A 106 -13.77 -1.21 3.67
CA GLY A 106 -13.20 -1.79 4.89
C GLY A 106 -11.94 -2.62 4.63
N VAL A 107 -11.03 -2.11 3.80
CA VAL A 107 -9.86 -2.85 3.32
C VAL A 107 -8.61 -1.98 3.30
N ALA A 108 -7.46 -2.59 3.59
CA ALA A 108 -6.16 -2.04 3.22
C ALA A 108 -5.67 -2.65 1.90
N SER A 109 -5.59 -1.85 0.84
CA SER A 109 -5.02 -2.27 -0.45
C SER A 109 -3.55 -1.90 -0.53
N LEU A 110 -2.70 -2.88 -0.83
CA LEU A 110 -1.26 -2.72 -0.92
C LEU A 110 -0.82 -2.87 -2.36
N TYR A 111 -0.05 -1.91 -2.83
CA TYR A 111 0.54 -1.89 -4.16
C TYR A 111 2.06 -1.95 -4.04
N ALA A 112 2.70 -2.71 -4.91
CA ALA A 112 4.16 -2.76 -5.01
C ALA A 112 4.62 -1.94 -6.20
N LEU A 113 5.65 -1.11 -5.99
CA LEU A 113 6.37 -0.46 -7.08
C LEU A 113 7.16 -1.53 -7.83
N GLN A 114 7.01 -1.55 -9.15
CA GLN A 114 7.73 -2.41 -10.07
C GLN A 114 8.31 -1.59 -11.21
N GLY A 115 9.31 -2.15 -11.87
CA GLY A 115 10.00 -1.50 -12.98
C GLY A 115 11.03 -0.49 -12.50
N SER A 116 11.57 0.24 -13.45
CA SER A 116 12.53 1.31 -13.21
C SER A 116 12.23 2.49 -14.11
N HIS A 117 12.57 3.71 -13.66
CA HIS A 117 12.50 4.91 -14.47
C HIS A 117 12.96 4.70 -15.91
N PRO A 118 12.15 5.09 -16.91
CA PRO A 118 10.85 5.79 -16.81
C PRO A 118 9.60 4.91 -16.68
N ASP A 119 9.76 3.58 -16.66
CA ASP A 119 8.69 2.59 -16.78
C ASP A 119 8.17 2.06 -15.42
N GLU A 120 8.43 2.78 -14.33
CA GLU A 120 7.97 2.35 -13.02
C GLU A 120 6.44 2.45 -12.88
N ARG A 121 5.84 1.50 -12.16
CA ARG A 121 4.40 1.50 -11.88
C ARG A 121 4.07 0.77 -10.60
N PHE A 122 2.96 1.16 -9.99
CA PHE A 122 2.38 0.46 -8.86
C PHE A 122 1.44 -0.64 -9.35
N VAL A 123 1.71 -1.88 -8.94
CA VAL A 123 0.85 -3.04 -9.23
C VAL A 123 0.20 -3.56 -7.97
N PRO A 124 -1.02 -4.12 -8.03
CA PRO A 124 -1.67 -4.74 -6.88
C PRO A 124 -0.77 -5.84 -6.30
N TRP A 125 -0.55 -5.81 -4.99
CA TRP A 125 0.25 -6.81 -4.29
C TRP A 125 -0.60 -7.64 -3.33
N GLN A 126 -1.38 -6.98 -2.48
CA GLN A 126 -2.22 -7.66 -1.51
C GLN A 126 -3.41 -6.80 -1.11
N ARG A 127 -4.52 -7.44 -0.75
CA ARG A 127 -5.72 -6.80 -0.20
C ARG A 127 -6.02 -7.43 1.15
N VAL A 128 -6.04 -6.63 2.22
CA VAL A 128 -6.22 -7.11 3.60
C VAL A 128 -7.51 -6.57 4.18
N GLN A 129 -8.34 -7.46 4.72
CA GLN A 129 -9.58 -7.09 5.39
C GLN A 129 -9.29 -6.30 6.67
N ALA A 130 -9.73 -5.05 6.68
CA ALA A 130 -9.55 -4.12 7.80
C ALA A 130 -10.81 -3.25 7.94
N PRO A 131 -11.91 -3.82 8.47
CA PRO A 131 -13.18 -3.08 8.60
C PRO A 131 -12.96 -1.76 9.35
N GLY A 132 -13.47 -0.66 8.79
CA GLY A 132 -13.34 0.67 9.38
C GLY A 132 -11.99 1.33 9.26
N VAL A 133 -11.05 0.75 8.50
CA VAL A 133 -9.72 1.33 8.35
C VAL A 133 -9.81 2.73 7.77
N GLY A 134 -9.15 3.69 8.40
CA GLY A 134 -8.97 5.01 7.80
C GLY A 134 -7.61 5.64 8.07
N ALA A 135 -6.76 4.98 8.85
CA ALA A 135 -5.35 5.32 8.96
C ALA A 135 -4.49 4.05 8.97
N MET A 136 -3.30 4.14 8.41
CA MET A 136 -2.31 3.08 8.44
C MET A 136 -0.93 3.62 8.78
N THR A 137 -0.12 2.78 9.41
CA THR A 137 1.29 3.05 9.63
C THR A 137 2.04 1.72 9.71
N THR A 138 3.36 1.78 9.61
CA THR A 138 4.21 0.63 9.91
C THR A 138 5.10 0.96 11.10
N LEU A 139 5.34 -0.05 11.91
CA LEU A 139 6.32 0.01 12.99
C LEU A 139 7.40 -1.01 12.67
N ARG A 140 8.67 -0.66 12.84
CA ARG A 140 9.76 -1.63 12.77
C ARG A 140 10.11 -2.06 14.19
N VAL A 141 9.96 -3.35 14.47
CA VAL A 141 10.35 -3.98 15.74
C VAL A 141 11.28 -5.13 15.40
N ASP A 142 12.55 -4.99 15.75
CA ASP A 142 13.63 -5.91 15.38
C ASP A 142 13.70 -6.14 13.86
N THR A 143 13.56 -7.41 13.45
CA THR A 143 13.53 -7.87 12.06
C THR A 143 12.12 -7.88 11.46
N ARG A 144 11.12 -7.43 12.21
CA ARG A 144 9.71 -7.45 11.78
C ARG A 144 9.22 -6.04 11.47
N GLN A 145 8.34 -5.95 10.48
CA GLN A 145 7.68 -4.71 10.11
C GLN A 145 6.16 -4.91 10.05
N PRO A 146 5.46 -4.95 11.19
CA PRO A 146 4.00 -4.96 11.21
C PRO A 146 3.41 -3.73 10.52
N LEU A 147 2.36 -3.97 9.74
CA LEU A 147 1.40 -2.96 9.29
C LEU A 147 0.30 -2.83 10.35
N ILE A 148 0.10 -1.61 10.82
CA ILE A 148 -0.94 -1.27 11.78
C ILE A 148 -2.04 -0.53 11.01
N ALA A 149 -3.24 -1.09 11.02
CA ALA A 149 -4.43 -0.50 10.44
C ALA A 149 -5.35 -0.01 11.57
N ALA A 150 -5.49 1.32 11.69
CA ALA A 150 -6.37 1.94 12.66
C ALA A 150 -7.80 1.95 12.12
N SER A 151 -8.71 1.35 12.89
CA SER A 151 -10.13 1.26 12.56
C SER A 151 -10.90 2.33 13.31
N TYR A 152 -11.56 3.24 12.59
CA TYR A 152 -12.40 4.31 13.15
C TYR A 152 -13.79 3.79 13.54
N VAL A 153 -14.40 2.97 12.68
CA VAL A 153 -15.77 2.46 12.88
C VAL A 153 -15.90 1.03 12.38
N THR A 154 -16.39 0.11 13.22
CA THR A 154 -16.82 -1.21 12.73
C THR A 154 -18.28 -1.47 13.04
N LYS A 155 -18.96 -2.29 12.22
CA LYS A 155 -20.33 -2.77 12.51
C LYS A 155 -20.44 -3.46 13.89
N HIS A 156 -19.32 -3.97 14.42
CA HIS A 156 -19.29 -4.69 15.69
C HIS A 156 -18.92 -3.81 16.90
N THR A 157 -18.36 -2.61 16.68
CA THR A 157 -17.86 -1.75 17.77
C THR A 157 -18.39 -0.32 17.74
N GLY A 158 -19.09 0.09 16.67
CA GLY A 158 -19.44 1.50 16.46
C GLY A 158 -18.19 2.37 16.39
N TRP A 159 -18.25 3.60 16.92
CA TRP A 159 -17.10 4.50 17.10
C TRP A 159 -16.07 4.05 18.15
N ARG A 160 -16.11 2.79 18.60
CA ARG A 160 -15.11 2.25 19.53
C ARG A 160 -13.96 1.65 18.74
N THR A 161 -12.80 2.33 18.77
CA THR A 161 -11.56 1.97 18.07
C THR A 161 -10.92 0.71 18.65
N ARG A 162 -10.73 -0.33 17.83
CA ARG A 162 -9.76 -1.41 18.11
C ARG A 162 -8.86 -1.56 16.88
N SER A 163 -7.60 -1.13 16.99
CA SER A 163 -6.61 -1.26 15.92
C SER A 163 -6.23 -2.73 15.70
N LYS A 164 -6.05 -3.14 14.44
CA LYS A 164 -5.51 -4.46 14.07
C LYS A 164 -4.07 -4.30 13.60
N GLY A 165 -3.16 -5.11 14.15
CA GLY A 165 -1.81 -5.29 13.62
C GLY A 165 -1.76 -6.53 12.72
N ALA A 166 -1.22 -6.39 11.51
CA ALA A 166 -0.92 -7.49 10.61
C ALA A 166 0.60 -7.57 10.39
N GLY A 167 1.20 -8.74 10.57
CA GLY A 167 2.61 -8.97 10.26
C GLY A 167 2.77 -9.53 8.85
N ALA A 168 3.61 -8.93 8.03
CA ALA A 168 4.11 -9.56 6.81
C ALA A 168 5.26 -10.51 7.19
N ARG A 169 5.24 -11.75 6.71
CA ARG A 169 6.35 -12.71 6.80
C ARG A 169 6.55 -13.41 5.46
N ARG A 170 7.79 -13.82 5.18
CA ARG A 170 8.12 -14.83 4.16
C ARG A 170 7.43 -16.13 4.54
N ASP A 171 6.49 -16.59 3.71
CA ASP A 171 5.82 -17.88 3.90
C ASP A 171 6.46 -18.92 2.97
N GLU A 172 7.50 -19.59 3.46
CA GLU A 172 7.99 -20.84 2.87
C GLU A 172 7.25 -22.00 3.52
N ARG A 173 5.94 -22.14 3.25
CA ARG A 173 5.20 -23.42 3.22
C ARG A 173 3.71 -23.19 2.94
N ARG A 174 3.26 -23.76 1.80
CA ARG A 174 1.91 -24.21 1.43
C ARG A 174 0.73 -23.84 2.36
N VAL A 175 -0.22 -23.10 1.76
CA VAL A 175 -1.69 -23.27 1.82
C VAL A 175 -2.20 -24.29 2.85
N CYS A 176 -2.78 -23.79 3.94
CA CYS A 176 -4.10 -24.18 4.47
C CYS A 176 -4.34 -23.58 5.87
N GLY A 177 -5.39 -22.76 5.98
CA GLY A 177 -6.16 -22.63 7.23
C GLY A 177 -5.74 -21.54 8.22
N ALA A 178 -6.38 -20.37 8.12
CA ALA A 178 -6.57 -19.48 9.27
C ALA A 178 -7.87 -18.65 9.13
N LEU A 179 -8.99 -19.36 9.04
CA LEU A 179 -10.32 -18.82 9.36
C LEU A 179 -10.83 -19.65 10.55
N CYS A 180 -10.58 -19.17 11.78
CA CYS A 180 -11.35 -19.53 12.97
C CYS A 180 -10.84 -18.75 14.18
N SER A 181 -11.48 -17.64 14.51
CA SER A 181 -11.59 -17.15 15.89
C SER A 181 -12.75 -16.15 15.99
N ALA A 182 -13.96 -16.66 15.82
CA ALA A 182 -15.18 -16.14 16.44
C ALA A 182 -16.32 -17.14 16.15
N HIS A 183 -16.96 -17.60 17.22
CA HIS A 183 -18.10 -18.54 17.27
C HIS A 183 -17.81 -20.05 17.26
N GLY A 184 -17.96 -20.65 18.44
CA GLY A 184 -18.77 -21.86 18.61
C GLY A 184 -18.19 -23.16 18.07
N GLY A 185 -17.27 -23.76 18.83
CA GLY A 185 -16.92 -25.16 18.66
C GLY A 185 -18.12 -26.10 18.88
N ARG A 186 -18.39 -26.95 17.88
CA ARG A 186 -18.62 -28.42 18.00
C ARG A 186 -19.39 -29.06 16.83
N ALA A 187 -19.87 -28.31 15.83
CA ALA A 187 -20.67 -28.91 14.75
C ALA A 187 -19.89 -29.44 13.52
N TRP A 188 -18.64 -29.02 13.28
CA TRP A 188 -17.92 -29.37 12.04
C TRP A 188 -17.07 -30.66 12.08
N ARG A 189 -16.92 -31.31 13.24
CA ARG A 189 -16.05 -32.51 13.36
C ARG A 189 -16.62 -33.79 12.74
N ARG A 190 -17.93 -33.87 12.44
CA ARG A 190 -18.53 -35.12 11.92
C ARG A 190 -18.62 -35.20 10.39
N GLN A 191 -18.30 -34.12 9.66
CA GLN A 191 -18.42 -34.11 8.19
C GLN A 191 -17.08 -34.31 7.46
N CYS A 192 -15.94 -34.11 8.13
CA CYS A 192 -14.61 -34.31 7.53
C CYS A 192 -14.04 -35.73 7.68
N GLU A 193 -14.59 -36.58 8.56
CA GLU A 193 -14.09 -37.96 8.73
C GLU A 193 -14.64 -38.96 7.68
N ARG A 194 -15.63 -38.58 6.86
CA ARG A 194 -16.19 -39.46 5.80
C ARG A 194 -15.56 -39.31 4.41
N ARG A 195 -14.48 -38.51 4.24
CA ARG A 195 -13.79 -38.35 2.94
C ARG A 195 -12.30 -38.72 2.98
N ARG A 196 -11.91 -39.67 3.84
CA ARG A 196 -10.61 -40.34 3.78
C ARG A 196 -10.79 -41.82 3.43
N ALA A 197 -11.19 -42.08 2.19
CA ALA A 197 -10.97 -43.38 1.56
C ALA A 197 -9.93 -43.17 0.44
N PRO A 198 -8.80 -43.90 0.45
CA PRO A 198 -7.81 -43.78 -0.61
C PRO A 198 -8.34 -44.41 -1.91
N LEU A 199 -8.28 -43.65 -3.02
CA LEU A 199 -8.46 -44.20 -4.37
C LEU A 199 -7.32 -45.16 -4.69
N ARG A 200 -7.63 -46.45 -4.87
CA ARG A 200 -6.75 -47.42 -5.53
C ARG A 200 -6.80 -47.18 -7.04
N LEU A 201 -5.66 -46.94 -7.68
CA LEU A 201 -5.50 -46.95 -9.13
C LEU A 201 -5.33 -48.42 -9.61
N PRO A 202 -5.95 -48.85 -10.72
CA PRO A 202 -5.65 -50.15 -11.31
C PRO A 202 -4.33 -50.10 -12.10
N LEU A 203 -3.49 -51.12 -11.91
CA LEU A 203 -2.38 -51.44 -12.82
C LEU A 203 -2.95 -51.79 -14.20
N GLN A 204 -2.47 -51.13 -15.25
CA GLN A 204 -2.54 -51.68 -16.61
C GLN A 204 -1.33 -52.58 -16.86
N ARG A 205 -1.62 -53.80 -17.31
CA ARG A 205 -0.66 -54.82 -17.74
C ARG A 205 -0.05 -54.46 -19.09
N GLN A 206 1.21 -54.87 -19.24
CA GLN A 206 1.93 -54.97 -20.49
C GLN A 206 1.18 -55.82 -21.53
N GLY A 207 1.30 -55.40 -22.78
CA GLY A 207 0.98 -56.10 -24.02
C GLY A 207 1.59 -55.31 -25.16
#